data_AF-A0A257TL92-F1
#
_entry.id   AF-A0A257TL92-F1
#
_cell.length_a   1.000
_cell.length_b   1.000
_cell.length_c   1.000
_cell.angle_alpha   90.00
_cell.angle_beta   90.00
_cell.angle_gamma   90.00
#
_symmetry.space_group_name_H-M   'P 1'
#
loop_
_entity.id
_entity.type
_entity.pdbx_description
1 polymer ?
#
loop_
_entity_poly.entity_id
_entity_poly.type
_entity_poly.pdbx_seq_one_letter_code
_entity_poly.pdbx_strand_id
1 'polypeptide(L)'
;TGMQFVGAIVGDYAKTAINTGIFTGKTVGACSMVYGFVTTNVPSFTNYARLFGQVTEATVDVMVATQARMFARRNVEQRPCDVQLLHDMYDLTRHERQIAGEPLSL
;
A
#
# COMPACT_ATOMS: atom_id res chain seq x y z
N THR A 1 19.76 4.05 -4.00
CA THR A 1 20.41 2.78 -3.59
C THR A 1 21.78 2.59 -4.22
N GLY A 2 22.08 3.17 -5.39
CA GLY A 2 23.35 2.92 -6.10
C GLY A 2 23.47 1.51 -6.68
N MET A 3 22.39 0.71 -6.61
CA MET A 3 22.37 -0.66 -7.12
C MET A 3 21.99 -0.68 -8.59
N GLN A 4 22.69 -1.50 -9.39
CA GLN A 4 22.38 -1.75 -10.80
C GLN A 4 21.08 -2.55 -11.00
N PHE A 5 20.77 -3.45 -10.05
CA PHE A 5 19.55 -4.25 -10.06
C PHE A 5 18.81 -4.04 -8.73
N VAL A 6 17.58 -3.52 -8.81
CA VAL A 6 16.72 -3.28 -7.64
C VAL A 6 15.42 -4.03 -7.84
N GLY A 7 15.13 -4.95 -6.91
CA GLY A 7 13.86 -5.69 -6.90
C GLY A 7 12.66 -4.80 -6.58
N ALA A 8 11.49 -5.42 -6.44
CA ALA A 8 10.34 -4.72 -5.90
C ALA A 8 10.57 -4.37 -4.43
N ILE A 9 10.06 -3.21 -4.00
CA ILE A 9 10.06 -2.78 -2.60
C ILE A 9 8.61 -2.81 -2.13
N VAL A 10 8.33 -3.53 -1.05
CA VAL A 10 6.98 -3.68 -0.50
C VAL A 10 6.94 -3.09 0.90
N GLY A 11 6.10 -2.08 1.09
CA GLY A 11 5.89 -1.40 2.36
C GLY A 11 5.11 -2.24 3.37
N ASP A 12 5.18 -1.84 4.64
CA ASP A 12 4.50 -2.55 5.71
C ASP A 12 2.97 -2.53 5.56
N TYR A 13 2.31 -3.57 6.06
CA TYR A 13 0.86 -3.79 5.96
C TYR A 13 0.29 -3.87 4.53
N ALA A 14 1.12 -3.80 3.49
CA ALA A 14 0.72 -4.07 2.13
C ALA A 14 0.22 -5.51 1.98
N LYS A 15 -0.76 -5.71 1.10
CA LYS A 15 -1.36 -7.02 0.85
C LYS A 15 -1.51 -7.23 -0.64
N THR A 16 -1.01 -8.36 -1.13
CA THR A 16 -1.22 -8.80 -2.50
C THR A 16 -2.40 -9.77 -2.57
N ALA A 17 -3.22 -9.65 -3.61
CA ALA A 17 -4.12 -10.73 -3.99
C ALA A 17 -3.33 -11.93 -4.52
N ILE A 18 -4.00 -13.10 -4.56
CA ILE A 18 -3.43 -14.30 -5.18
C ILE A 18 -3.07 -13.98 -6.63
N ASN A 19 -1.91 -14.48 -7.07
CA ASN A 19 -1.40 -14.31 -8.43
C ASN A 19 -1.17 -12.84 -8.84
N THR A 20 -0.81 -11.98 -7.88
CA THR A 20 -0.39 -10.61 -8.18
C THR A 20 1.06 -10.62 -8.70
N GLY A 21 1.28 -10.15 -9.93
CA GLY A 21 2.61 -9.98 -10.50
C GLY A 21 3.14 -8.57 -10.27
N ILE A 22 4.35 -8.44 -9.70
CA ILE A 22 4.98 -7.13 -9.45
C ILE A 22 6.21 -7.01 -10.36
N PHE A 23 6.25 -5.96 -11.18
CA PHE A 23 7.40 -5.72 -12.05
C PHE A 23 8.61 -5.29 -11.22
N THR A 24 9.82 -5.63 -11.68
CA THR A 24 11.08 -5.24 -11.03
C THR A 24 11.16 -3.72 -10.86
N GLY A 25 11.72 -3.29 -9.73
CA GLY A 25 11.94 -1.87 -9.41
C GLY A 25 10.68 -1.09 -9.03
N LYS A 26 9.51 -1.74 -8.92
CA LYS A 26 8.28 -1.08 -8.46
C LYS A 26 8.20 -1.01 -6.95
N THR A 27 7.72 0.12 -6.46
CA THR A 27 7.41 0.32 -5.04
C THR A 27 5.93 0.07 -4.80
N VAL A 28 5.61 -0.74 -3.79
CA VAL A 28 4.26 -0.86 -3.23
C VAL A 28 4.26 -0.18 -1.87
N GLY A 29 3.53 0.91 -1.74
CA GLY A 29 3.49 1.71 -0.51
C GLY A 29 2.89 0.96 0.68
N ALA A 30 3.03 1.55 1.86
CA ALA A 30 2.50 0.98 3.09
C ALA A 30 0.97 0.93 3.04
N CYS A 31 0.37 -0.06 3.69
CA CYS A 31 -1.09 -0.19 3.79
C CYS A 31 -1.82 -0.30 2.43
N SER A 32 -1.14 -0.72 1.37
CA SER A 32 -1.74 -0.84 0.03
C SER A 32 -2.25 -2.25 -0.24
N MET A 33 -3.41 -2.36 -0.87
CA MET A 33 -3.96 -3.63 -1.36
C MET A 33 -3.81 -3.68 -2.87
N VAL A 34 -3.05 -4.65 -3.37
CA VAL A 34 -2.70 -4.74 -4.79
C VAL A 34 -3.27 -6.01 -5.43
N TYR A 35 -3.81 -5.86 -6.64
CA TYR A 35 -4.46 -6.93 -7.40
C TYR A 35 -3.91 -6.95 -8.83
N GLY A 36 -3.68 -8.14 -9.38
CA GLY A 36 -3.25 -8.28 -10.78
C GLY A 36 -1.80 -7.86 -11.01
N PHE A 37 -1.55 -7.00 -12.01
CA PHE A 37 -0.19 -6.58 -12.37
C PHE A 37 0.15 -5.19 -11.84
N VAL A 38 1.21 -5.10 -11.05
CA VAL A 38 1.81 -3.84 -10.59
C VAL A 38 2.87 -3.40 -11.60
N THR A 39 2.44 -2.53 -12.53
CA THR A 39 3.26 -1.98 -13.62
C THR A 39 3.81 -0.59 -13.31
N THR A 40 3.24 0.09 -12.32
CA THR A 40 3.70 1.40 -11.81
C THR A 40 3.90 1.35 -10.30
N ASN A 41 4.57 2.36 -9.75
CA ASN A 41 4.64 2.51 -8.31
C ASN A 41 3.23 2.70 -7.75
N VAL A 42 2.95 2.03 -6.63
CA VAL A 42 1.66 2.09 -5.92
C VAL A 42 1.87 2.98 -4.69
N PRO A 43 1.14 4.10 -4.57
CA PRO A 43 1.20 4.96 -3.39
C PRO A 43 0.83 4.21 -2.12
N SER A 44 1.23 4.73 -0.96
CA SER A 44 0.75 4.22 0.32
C SER A 44 -0.77 4.44 0.46
N PHE A 45 -1.43 3.59 1.24
CA PHE A 45 -2.88 3.66 1.51
C PHE A 45 -3.72 3.65 0.22
N THR A 46 -3.38 2.74 -0.69
CA THR A 46 -4.07 2.62 -1.99
C THR A 46 -4.60 1.20 -2.19
N ASN A 47 -5.87 1.10 -2.57
CA ASN A 47 -6.46 -0.09 -3.16
C ASN A 47 -6.23 -0.07 -4.68
N TYR A 48 -5.19 -0.77 -5.12
CA TYR A 48 -4.72 -0.84 -6.50
C TYR A 48 -5.30 -2.05 -7.21
N ALA A 49 -6.50 -1.87 -7.78
CA ALA A 49 -7.21 -2.85 -8.59
C ALA A 49 -7.25 -2.38 -10.06
N ARG A 50 -6.08 -1.97 -10.59
CA ARG A 50 -5.98 -1.27 -11.89
C ARG A 50 -6.49 -2.07 -13.07
N LEU A 51 -6.36 -3.40 -13.07
CA LEU A 51 -6.94 -4.27 -14.11
C LEU A 51 -8.47 -4.19 -14.17
N PHE A 52 -9.12 -3.80 -13.07
CA PHE A 52 -10.56 -3.58 -12.99
C PHE A 52 -10.94 -2.10 -13.16
N GLY A 53 -9.98 -1.24 -13.55
CA GLY A 53 -10.18 0.20 -13.67
C GLY A 53 -10.37 0.92 -12.34
N GLN A 54 -10.01 0.30 -11.21
CA GLN A 54 -10.24 0.84 -9.87
C GLN A 54 -8.92 1.09 -9.17
N VAL A 55 -8.62 2.36 -8.89
CA VAL A 55 -7.57 2.74 -7.97
C VAL A 55 -8.19 3.72 -6.98
N THR A 56 -8.33 3.29 -5.73
CA THR A 56 -9.01 4.09 -4.70
C THR A 56 -8.13 4.23 -3.47
N GLU A 57 -8.36 5.31 -2.73
CA GLU A 57 -7.71 5.52 -1.45
C GLU A 57 -8.28 4.57 -0.38
N ALA A 58 -7.39 3.94 0.38
CA ALA A 58 -7.74 3.19 1.57
C ALA A 58 -7.66 4.14 2.77
N THR A 59 -8.78 4.37 3.46
CA THR A 59 -8.79 5.29 4.60
C THR A 59 -7.96 4.75 5.76
N VAL A 60 -7.34 5.65 6.52
CA VAL A 60 -6.56 5.29 7.70
C VAL A 60 -7.37 4.49 8.72
N ASP A 61 -8.65 4.80 8.93
CA ASP A 61 -9.51 4.08 9.87
C ASP A 61 -9.67 2.60 9.52
N VAL A 62 -9.77 2.29 8.22
CA VAL A 62 -9.82 0.91 7.74
C VAL A 62 -8.50 0.20 8.02
N MET A 63 -7.37 0.90 7.90
CA MET A 63 -6.05 0.37 8.20
C MET A 63 -5.82 0.16 9.69
N VAL A 64 -6.28 1.08 10.54
CA VAL A 64 -6.26 0.95 12.00
C VAL A 64 -7.06 -0.28 12.43
N ALA A 65 -8.29 -0.43 11.93
CA ALA A 65 -9.12 -1.61 12.23
C ALA A 65 -8.49 -2.91 11.71
N THR A 66 -7.80 -2.86 10.57
CA THR A 66 -7.09 -4.00 10.00
C THR A 66 -5.88 -4.40 10.84
N GLN A 67 -5.08 -3.43 11.28
CA GLN A 67 -3.95 -3.65 12.18
C GLN A 67 -4.42 -4.23 13.52
N ALA A 68 -5.52 -3.72 14.09
CA ALA A 68 -6.11 -4.26 15.32
C ALA A 68 -6.43 -5.76 15.21
N ARG A 69 -7.14 -6.17 14.15
CA ARG A 69 -7.48 -7.58 13.90
C ARG A 69 -6.23 -8.44 13.67
N MET A 70 -5.23 -7.87 13.00
CA MET A 70 -3.96 -8.52 12.67
C MET A 70 -3.09 -8.74 13.92
N PHE A 71 -3.09 -7.78 14.85
CA PHE A 71 -2.42 -7.83 16.14
C PHE A 71 -3.09 -8.84 17.06
N ALA A 72 -4.43 -8.81 17.17
CA ALA A 72 -5.20 -9.71 18.01
C ALA A 72 -4.95 -11.20 17.68
N ARG A 73 -4.84 -11.56 16.38
CA ARG A 73 -4.51 -12.94 15.93
C ARG A 73 -3.12 -13.41 16.38
N ARG A 74 -2.24 -12.49 16.74
CA ARG A 74 -0.88 -12.75 17.22
C ARG A 74 -0.73 -12.54 18.72
N ASN A 75 -1.84 -12.36 19.45
CA ASN A 75 -1.85 -12.01 20.87
C ASN A 75 -1.05 -10.72 21.17
N VAL A 76 -1.12 -9.75 20.25
CA VAL A 76 -0.55 -8.41 20.44
C VAL A 76 -1.70 -7.42 20.63
N GLU A 77 -1.57 -6.53 21.61
CA GLU A 77 -2.51 -5.41 21.80
C GLU A 77 -2.11 -4.24 20.90
N GLN A 78 -3.07 -3.65 20.18
CA GLN A 78 -2.82 -2.43 19.41
C GLN A 78 -2.77 -1.25 20.39
N ARG A 79 -1.64 -0.56 20.44
CA ARG A 79 -1.41 0.55 21.35
C ARG A 79 -1.73 1.89 20.66
N PRO A 80 -1.96 2.96 21.42
CA PRO A 80 -2.17 4.29 20.85
C PRO A 80 -1.07 4.75 19.90
N CYS A 81 0.20 4.41 20.16
CA CYS A 81 1.31 4.75 19.27
C CYS A 81 1.25 4.01 17.93
N ASP A 82 0.71 2.79 17.89
CA ASP A 82 0.58 2.01 16.65
C ASP A 82 -0.50 2.63 15.75
N VAL A 83 -1.58 3.14 16.36
CA VAL A 83 -2.64 3.91 15.69
C VAL A 83 -2.09 5.25 15.19
N GLN A 84 -1.39 6.00 16.06
CA GLN A 84 -0.81 7.29 15.70
C GLN A 84 0.16 7.18 14.52
N LEU A 85 1.01 6.15 14.50
CA LEU A 85 1.92 5.90 13.39
C LEU A 85 1.18 5.74 12.05
N LEU A 86 0.03 5.07 12.03
CA LEU A 86 -0.77 4.94 10.81
C LEU A 86 -1.34 6.28 10.35
N HIS A 87 -1.79 7.14 11.26
CA HIS A 87 -2.22 8.50 10.94
C HIS A 87 -1.08 9.35 10.40
N ASP A 88 0.08 9.35 11.07
CA ASP A 88 1.25 10.11 10.65
C ASP A 88 1.73 9.69 9.26
N MET A 89 1.80 8.38 9.01
CA MET A 89 2.17 7.84 7.70
C MET A 89 1.12 8.16 6.62
N TYR A 90 -0.17 8.11 6.96
CA TYR A 90 -1.25 8.48 6.05
C TYR A 90 -1.11 9.93 5.60
N ASP A 91 -0.88 10.87 6.53
CA ASP A 91 -0.73 12.28 6.21
C ASP A 91 0.60 12.60 5.50
N LEU A 92 1.72 12.01 5.93
CA LEU A 92 3.03 12.21 5.31
C LEU A 92 3.04 11.81 3.82
N THR A 93 2.31 10.75 3.49
CA THR A 93 2.23 10.19 2.12
C THR A 93 1.06 10.74 1.30
N ARG A 94 0.32 11.73 1.80
CA ARG A 94 -0.88 12.28 1.13
C ARG A 94 -0.61 12.72 -0.32
N HIS A 95 0.55 13.33 -0.56
CA HIS A 95 0.93 13.84 -1.87
C HIS A 95 1.12 12.73 -2.93
N GLU A 96 1.47 11.51 -2.52
CA GLU A 96 1.66 10.36 -3.42
C GLU A 96 0.32 9.89 -4.03
N ARG A 97 -0.78 10.03 -3.29
CA ARG A 97 -2.11 9.54 -3.69
C ARG A 97 -2.79 10.40 -4.77
N GLN A 98 -2.33 11.63 -4.98
CA GLN A 98 -2.87 12.54 -6.00
C GLN A 98 -2.54 12.10 -7.44
N ILE A 99 -1.46 11.30 -7.60
CA ILE A 99 -0.94 10.86 -8.91
C ILE A 99 -1.73 9.65 -9.46
N ALA A 100 -2.56 8.99 -8.64
CA ALA A 100 -3.30 7.79 -9.03
C ALA A 100 -4.41 8.01 -10.08
N GLY A 101 -4.71 9.27 -10.43
CA GLY A 101 -5.75 9.65 -11.40
C GLY A 101 -5.28 9.82 -12.84
N GLU A 102 -3.97 9.74 -13.14
CA GLU A 102 -3.51 9.90 -14.52
C GLU A 102 -3.77 8.64 -15.37
N PRO A 103 -4.43 8.77 -16.54
CA PRO A 103 -4.62 7.66 -17.45
C PRO A 103 -3.27 7.16 -17.99
N LEU A 104 -3.18 5.87 -18.33
CA LEU A 104 -2.01 5.32 -19.00
C LEU A 104 -1.85 5.99 -20.36
N SER A 105 -0.81 6.79 -20.55
CA SER A 105 -0.24 6.98 -21.88
C SER A 105 0.39 5.64 -22.28
N LEU A 106 -0.35 4.84 -23.07
CA LEU A 106 0.20 3.70 -23.79
C LEU A 106 1.16 4.18 -24.88
#